data_AF-A0A2V9WXS6-F1
#
_entry.id   AF-A0A2V9WXS6-F1
#
_cell.length_a   1.000
_cell.length_b   1.000
_cell.length_c   1.000
_cell.angle_alpha   90.00
_cell.angle_beta   90.00
_cell.angle_gamma   90.00
#
_symmetry.space_group_name_H-M   'P 1'
#
loop_
_entity.id
_entity.type
_entity.pdbx_description
1 polymer ?
#
loop_
_entity_poly.entity_id
_entity_poly.type
_entity_poly.pdbx_seq_one_letter_code
_entity_poly.pdbx_strand_id
1 'polypeptide(L)'
;MLILCSCSFSSAASAKDKDKNDIKHGLLINVDGLHALDLAGFVDSHPNSALAELSRHGITYSNTRTPANTDSFPGLLALVTGGSPISHGLFYDVSYDRTIFDPTNTTCAGSPGNMMVFDESIDLYNSSHVSLDVIDPSKLPPHLDAHGNCVPLYPHSALRTNTIFEVVKAAGGHTAWADKHPAYDLVNGPSGTGVDDLYTPEITNVGGFDATASVVCTVENDQKKVKAILNEIHGLRHDGTPGPGVPAIFGMNFQAVSV
;
A
#
# COMPACT_ATOMS: atom_id res chain seq x y z
N MET A 1 6.34 -10.03 -7.22
CA MET A 1 4.94 -9.59 -7.08
C MET A 1 4.01 -10.71 -7.56
N LEU A 2 3.36 -11.38 -6.62
CA LEU A 2 2.43 -12.47 -6.90
C LEU A 2 1.05 -11.86 -7.20
N ILE A 3 0.71 -11.68 -8.47
CA ILE A 3 -0.67 -11.33 -8.84
C ILE A 3 -1.46 -12.64 -8.90
N LEU A 4 -2.26 -12.90 -7.87
CA LEU A 4 -3.26 -13.95 -7.91
C LEU A 4 -4.45 -13.47 -8.73
N CYS A 5 -4.58 -14.03 -9.94
CA CYS A 5 -5.82 -13.96 -10.70
C CYS A 5 -6.23 -15.39 -11.04
N SER A 6 -7.22 -15.92 -10.33
CA SER A 6 -7.87 -17.19 -10.64
C SER A 6 -8.81 -16.99 -11.83
N CYS A 7 -8.28 -17.06 -13.05
CA CYS A 7 -9.08 -17.05 -14.27
C CYS A 7 -9.39 -18.49 -14.72
N SER A 8 -10.62 -18.96 -14.47
CA SER A 8 -11.18 -20.09 -15.19
C SER A 8 -11.57 -19.67 -16.60
N PHE A 9 -10.82 -20.11 -17.62
CA PHE A 9 -11.19 -19.91 -19.02
C PHE A 9 -12.27 -20.90 -19.44
N SER A 10 -13.35 -20.41 -20.06
CA SER A 10 -14.22 -21.22 -20.90
C SER A 10 -14.53 -20.47 -22.18
N SER A 11 -14.29 -21.16 -23.29
CA SER A 11 -14.44 -20.77 -24.69
C SER A 11 -15.85 -20.31 -25.04
N ALA A 12 -15.93 -19.39 -26.02
CA ALA A 12 -17.13 -18.64 -26.40
C ALA A 12 -18.30 -19.49 -26.93
N ALA A 13 -19.51 -19.21 -26.42
CA ALA A 13 -20.77 -19.28 -27.16
C ALA A 13 -21.88 -18.47 -26.46
N SER A 14 -22.75 -17.90 -27.27
CA SER A 14 -23.93 -17.04 -27.02
C SER A 14 -24.71 -17.18 -25.69
N ALA A 15 -24.99 -16.00 -25.11
CA ALA A 15 -26.15 -15.56 -24.32
C ALA A 15 -26.85 -16.51 -23.32
N LYS A 16 -26.93 -16.01 -22.07
CA LYS A 16 -27.58 -16.53 -20.86
C LYS A 16 -26.79 -17.57 -20.10
N ASP A 17 -25.83 -17.09 -19.31
CA ASP A 17 -25.48 -17.78 -18.06
C ASP A 17 -25.29 -16.74 -16.95
N LYS A 18 -26.25 -16.71 -16.03
CA LYS A 18 -26.30 -15.80 -14.86
C LYS A 18 -25.73 -16.48 -13.60
N ASP A 19 -24.93 -17.53 -13.76
CA ASP A 19 -24.25 -18.25 -12.68
C ASP A 19 -22.78 -18.55 -13.03
N LYS A 20 -22.05 -17.53 -13.50
CA LYS A 20 -20.59 -17.57 -13.37
C LYS A 20 -20.28 -17.26 -11.91
N ASN A 21 -19.50 -18.10 -11.24
CA ASN A 21 -18.90 -17.82 -9.93
C ASN A 21 -18.25 -16.43 -9.96
N ASP A 22 -19.00 -15.43 -9.53
CA ASP A 22 -18.63 -14.04 -9.67
C ASP A 22 -17.63 -13.73 -8.55
N ILE A 23 -16.40 -13.38 -8.93
CA ILE A 23 -15.33 -13.10 -7.96
C ILE A 23 -15.75 -11.87 -7.16
N LYS A 24 -16.00 -12.06 -5.86
CA LYS A 24 -16.50 -10.99 -4.97
C LYS A 24 -15.39 -10.23 -4.25
N HIS A 25 -14.25 -10.89 -4.06
CA HIS A 25 -13.14 -10.40 -3.23
C HIS A 25 -11.81 -10.65 -3.92
N GLY A 26 -10.91 -9.68 -3.87
CA GLY A 26 -9.50 -9.84 -4.22
C GLY A 26 -8.62 -9.48 -3.04
N LEU A 27 -7.71 -10.39 -2.69
CA LEU A 27 -6.69 -10.20 -1.68
C LEU A 27 -5.34 -9.96 -2.35
N LEU A 28 -4.70 -8.84 -2.02
CA LEU A 28 -3.39 -8.45 -2.50
C LEU A 28 -2.36 -8.67 -1.39
N ILE A 29 -1.38 -9.56 -1.62
CA ILE A 29 -0.25 -9.77 -0.70
C ILE A 29 1.01 -9.24 -1.37
N ASN A 30 1.51 -8.12 -0.85
CA ASN A 30 2.80 -7.56 -1.22
C ASN A 30 3.85 -7.99 -0.21
N VAL A 31 5.05 -8.39 -0.65
CA VAL A 31 6.14 -8.80 0.24
C VAL A 31 7.37 -8.01 -0.15
N ASP A 32 7.83 -7.16 0.76
CA ASP A 32 9.00 -6.32 0.57
C ASP A 32 10.27 -7.19 0.51
N GLY A 33 11.16 -6.89 -0.44
CA GLY A 33 12.42 -7.62 -0.62
C GLY A 33 12.34 -9.07 -1.15
N LEU A 34 11.15 -9.66 -1.37
CA LEU A 34 11.04 -11.07 -1.78
C LEU A 34 11.39 -11.29 -3.27
N HIS A 35 12.51 -11.99 -3.52
CA HIS A 35 12.91 -12.36 -4.88
C HIS A 35 12.24 -13.66 -5.35
N ALA A 36 12.21 -13.86 -6.68
CA ALA A 36 11.69 -15.09 -7.27
C ALA A 36 12.46 -16.35 -6.82
N LEU A 37 13.78 -16.22 -6.59
CA LEU A 37 14.62 -17.31 -6.10
C LEU A 37 14.27 -17.66 -4.64
N ASP A 38 13.99 -16.66 -3.80
CA ASP A 38 13.61 -16.87 -2.41
C ASP A 38 12.32 -17.68 -2.32
N LEU A 39 11.30 -17.32 -3.13
CA LEU A 39 10.05 -18.07 -3.21
C LEU A 39 10.29 -19.51 -3.69
N ALA A 40 11.08 -19.68 -4.77
CA ALA A 40 11.35 -21.01 -5.31
C ALA A 40 12.07 -21.90 -4.29
N GLY A 41 13.11 -21.39 -3.63
CA GLY A 41 13.84 -22.10 -2.60
C GLY A 41 13.00 -22.41 -1.35
N PHE A 42 12.14 -21.46 -0.94
CA PHE A 42 11.25 -21.66 0.21
C PHE A 42 10.21 -22.74 -0.05
N VAL A 43 9.57 -22.73 -1.23
CA VAL A 43 8.57 -23.74 -1.61
C VAL A 43 9.18 -25.14 -1.70
N ASP A 44 10.40 -25.26 -2.24
CA ASP A 44 11.11 -26.54 -2.35
C ASP A 44 11.50 -27.10 -0.97
N SER A 45 12.06 -26.26 -0.10
CA SER A 45 12.50 -26.66 1.24
C SER A 45 11.37 -26.81 2.27
N HIS A 46 10.21 -26.15 2.05
CA HIS A 46 9.05 -26.17 2.95
C HIS A 46 7.77 -26.58 2.19
N PRO A 47 7.68 -27.83 1.71
CA PRO A 47 6.58 -28.27 0.86
C PRO A 47 5.20 -28.25 1.55
N ASN A 48 5.17 -28.24 2.88
CA ASN A 48 3.93 -28.18 3.65
C ASN A 48 3.59 -26.75 4.15
N SER A 49 4.30 -25.72 3.70
CA SER A 49 4.01 -24.33 4.05
C SER A 49 2.79 -23.78 3.30
N ALA A 50 2.21 -22.69 3.82
CA ALA A 50 1.12 -21.98 3.17
C ALA A 50 1.50 -21.45 1.77
N LEU A 51 2.74 -20.96 1.59
CA LEU A 51 3.24 -20.52 0.28
C LEU A 51 3.38 -21.69 -0.71
N ALA A 52 3.79 -22.86 -0.24
CA ALA A 52 3.85 -24.06 -1.08
C ALA A 52 2.45 -24.57 -1.46
N GLU A 53 1.49 -24.51 -0.53
CA GLU A 53 0.09 -24.79 -0.83
C GLU A 53 -0.48 -23.83 -1.88
N LEU A 54 -0.25 -22.53 -1.70
CA LEU A 54 -0.67 -21.49 -2.64
C LEU A 54 -0.06 -21.70 -4.03
N SER A 55 1.24 -22.04 -4.09
CA SER A 55 1.95 -22.30 -5.35
C SER A 55 1.44 -23.54 -6.08
N ARG A 56 0.95 -24.56 -5.35
CA ARG A 56 0.36 -25.77 -5.96
C ARG A 56 -1.05 -25.56 -6.48
N HIS A 57 -1.83 -24.69 -5.84
CA HIS A 57 -3.23 -24.43 -6.22
C HIS A 57 -3.40 -23.22 -7.14
N GLY A 58 -2.37 -22.38 -7.28
CA GLY A 58 -2.37 -21.16 -8.09
C GLY A 58 -1.56 -21.28 -9.39
N ILE A 59 -1.37 -20.13 -10.02
CA ILE A 59 -0.48 -19.96 -11.19
C ILE A 59 0.70 -19.11 -10.77
N THR A 60 1.91 -19.65 -10.90
CA THR A 60 3.15 -18.91 -10.67
C THR A 60 3.65 -18.32 -11.98
N TYR A 61 3.65 -16.99 -12.08
CA TYR A 61 4.22 -16.27 -13.20
C TYR A 61 5.71 -16.01 -12.99
N SER A 62 6.56 -16.82 -13.63
CA SER A 62 8.02 -16.83 -13.43
C SER A 62 8.80 -15.69 -14.11
N ASN A 63 8.15 -14.90 -14.96
CA ASN A 63 8.78 -13.78 -15.68
C ASN A 63 8.04 -12.45 -15.42
N THR A 64 7.58 -12.25 -14.18
CA THR A 64 7.03 -10.97 -13.72
C THR A 64 8.16 -10.01 -13.37
N ARG A 65 7.90 -8.72 -13.55
CA ARG A 65 8.88 -7.65 -13.25
C ARG A 65 8.17 -6.53 -12.51
N THR A 66 8.87 -5.96 -11.54
CA THR A 66 8.51 -4.69 -10.92
C THR A 66 9.09 -3.54 -11.76
N PRO A 67 8.72 -2.28 -11.49
CA PRO A 67 9.38 -1.13 -12.10
C PRO A 67 10.91 -1.14 -11.92
N ALA A 68 11.64 -0.45 -12.80
CA ALA A 68 13.08 -0.27 -12.63
C ALA A 68 13.36 0.62 -11.41
N ASN A 69 14.42 0.31 -10.64
CA ASN A 69 14.71 0.90 -9.32
C ASN A 69 13.58 0.65 -8.30
N THR A 70 13.19 -0.62 -8.15
CA THR A 70 12.15 -1.01 -7.21
C THR A 70 12.62 -0.93 -5.77
N ASP A 71 11.79 -0.26 -4.98
CA ASP A 71 11.62 -0.37 -3.55
C ASP A 71 10.11 -0.59 -3.30
N SER A 72 9.72 -0.80 -2.06
CA SER A 72 8.38 -0.84 -1.51
C SER A 72 7.44 0.21 -2.12
N PHE A 73 7.85 1.47 -2.19
CA PHE A 73 7.01 2.57 -2.70
C PHE A 73 6.67 2.47 -4.20
N PRO A 74 7.64 2.46 -5.14
CA PRO A 74 7.32 2.30 -6.57
C PRO A 74 6.75 0.91 -6.91
N GLY A 75 7.13 -0.14 -6.16
CA GLY A 75 6.58 -1.48 -6.33
C GLY A 75 5.09 -1.55 -6.01
N LEU A 76 4.68 -0.99 -4.88
CA LEU A 76 3.27 -0.91 -4.50
C LEU A 76 2.47 -0.04 -5.48
N LEU A 77 3.03 1.08 -5.93
CA LEU A 77 2.36 1.97 -6.86
C LEU A 77 2.03 1.30 -8.19
N ALA A 78 2.95 0.50 -8.73
CA ALA A 78 2.66 -0.28 -9.93
C ALA A 78 1.53 -1.29 -9.70
N LEU A 79 1.45 -1.89 -8.51
CA LEU A 79 0.38 -2.83 -8.14
C LEU A 79 -1.00 -2.13 -8.06
N VAL A 80 -1.08 -1.01 -7.35
CA VAL A 80 -2.38 -0.40 -7.01
C VAL A 80 -2.88 0.58 -8.07
N THR A 81 -2.02 1.06 -8.96
CA THR A 81 -2.41 1.98 -10.06
C THR A 81 -2.39 1.32 -11.44
N GLY A 82 -1.70 0.18 -11.59
CA GLY A 82 -1.38 -0.39 -12.91
C GLY A 82 -0.46 0.50 -13.76
N GLY A 83 0.09 1.57 -13.17
CA GLY A 83 0.90 2.58 -13.84
C GLY A 83 2.41 2.40 -13.66
N SER A 84 3.15 3.36 -14.22
CA SER A 84 4.59 3.54 -14.00
C SER A 84 4.84 4.92 -13.37
N PRO A 85 6.07 5.21 -12.88
CA PRO A 85 6.40 6.55 -12.36
C PRO A 85 6.00 7.71 -13.28
N ILE A 86 6.01 7.49 -14.59
CA ILE A 86 5.58 8.48 -15.59
C ILE A 86 4.08 8.78 -15.48
N SER A 87 3.24 7.77 -15.24
CA SER A 87 1.78 7.92 -15.22
C SER A 87 1.22 8.26 -13.84
N HIS A 88 1.72 7.63 -12.77
CA HIS A 88 1.27 7.94 -11.41
C HIS A 88 2.01 9.15 -10.80
N GLY A 89 3.14 9.56 -11.37
CA GLY A 89 3.81 10.82 -11.06
C GLY A 89 4.86 10.76 -9.94
N LEU A 90 5.05 9.59 -9.31
CA LEU A 90 5.98 9.40 -8.19
C LEU A 90 7.07 8.42 -8.57
N PHE A 91 8.32 8.76 -8.25
CA PHE A 91 9.48 7.90 -8.52
C PHE A 91 9.92 7.12 -7.27
N TYR A 92 9.92 7.78 -6.11
CA TYR A 92 10.37 7.26 -4.82
C TYR A 92 9.62 7.98 -3.68
N ASP A 93 9.66 7.44 -2.46
CA ASP A 93 9.04 8.04 -1.26
C ASP A 93 9.67 9.40 -0.91
N VAL A 94 10.97 9.55 -1.16
CA VAL A 94 11.71 10.81 -1.04
C VAL A 94 12.22 11.24 -2.41
N SER A 95 11.68 12.34 -2.93
CA SER A 95 11.96 12.84 -4.29
C SER A 95 12.02 14.36 -4.34
N TYR A 96 12.67 14.95 -5.34
CA TYR A 96 12.64 16.41 -5.53
C TYR A 96 11.46 16.82 -6.43
N ASP A 97 10.59 17.70 -5.93
CA ASP A 97 9.48 18.27 -6.71
C ASP A 97 9.66 19.79 -6.88
N ARG A 98 9.49 20.25 -8.12
CA ARG A 98 9.58 21.66 -8.52
C ARG A 98 8.33 22.47 -8.20
N THR A 99 7.24 21.85 -7.75
CA THR A 99 5.97 22.55 -7.46
C THR A 99 5.69 22.73 -5.97
N ILE A 100 6.49 22.13 -5.10
CA ILE A 100 6.33 22.24 -3.64
C ILE A 100 7.30 23.27 -3.06
N PHE A 101 7.01 23.77 -1.87
CA PHE A 101 7.81 24.77 -1.18
C PHE A 101 8.53 24.16 0.02
N ASP A 102 9.44 24.94 0.60
CA ASP A 102 10.06 24.61 1.87
C ASP A 102 8.98 24.41 2.96
N PRO A 103 9.05 23.37 3.83
CA PRO A 103 8.11 23.18 4.94
C PRO A 103 7.96 24.40 5.85
N THR A 104 8.98 25.26 5.95
CA THR A 104 8.91 26.52 6.71
C THR A 104 8.16 27.64 5.98
N ASN A 105 7.88 27.49 4.68
CA ASN A 105 7.17 28.47 3.86
C ASN A 105 5.66 28.22 3.84
N THR A 106 4.98 28.68 4.89
CA THR A 106 3.53 28.53 5.07
C THR A 106 2.67 29.40 4.12
N THR A 107 3.29 30.19 3.25
CA THR A 107 2.58 31.10 2.32
C THR A 107 2.75 30.73 0.86
N CYS A 108 3.58 29.72 0.55
CA CYS A 108 3.92 29.33 -0.82
C CYS A 108 4.41 30.52 -1.67
N ALA A 109 5.13 31.45 -1.03
CA ALA A 109 5.67 32.63 -1.70
C ALA A 109 7.06 32.34 -2.31
N GLY A 110 7.37 33.02 -3.41
CA GLY A 110 8.68 32.89 -4.07
C GLY A 110 8.77 31.68 -5.00
N SER A 111 10.00 31.20 -5.24
CA SER A 111 10.25 30.08 -6.15
C SER A 111 10.01 28.74 -5.47
N PRO A 112 9.19 27.84 -6.03
CA PRO A 112 9.05 26.47 -5.56
C PRO A 112 10.26 25.62 -5.94
N GLY A 113 10.35 24.44 -5.33
CA GLY A 113 11.41 23.45 -5.53
C GLY A 113 11.98 22.95 -4.21
N ASN A 114 11.55 21.77 -3.76
CA ASN A 114 12.08 21.16 -2.55
C ASN A 114 12.01 19.62 -2.57
N MET A 115 12.60 19.00 -1.54
CA MET A 115 12.39 17.59 -1.24
C MET A 115 10.95 17.36 -0.78
N MET A 116 10.27 16.46 -1.48
CA MET A 116 9.04 15.80 -1.08
C MET A 116 9.44 14.57 -0.29
N VAL A 117 8.97 14.48 0.95
CA VAL A 117 9.35 13.42 1.89
C VAL A 117 8.08 12.72 2.35
N PHE A 118 7.94 11.44 1.98
CA PHE A 118 6.83 10.57 2.36
C PHE A 118 7.36 9.29 3.03
N ASP A 119 8.16 9.47 4.08
CA ASP A 119 8.74 8.41 4.92
C ASP A 119 8.19 8.50 6.36
N GLU A 120 8.77 7.78 7.33
CA GLU A 120 8.36 7.80 8.73
C GLU A 120 8.50 9.19 9.41
N SER A 121 9.22 10.13 8.80
CA SER A 121 9.48 11.45 9.39
C SER A 121 8.28 12.39 9.35
N ILE A 122 7.25 12.07 8.56
CA ILE A 122 6.00 12.84 8.49
C ILE A 122 4.92 12.38 9.48
N ASP A 123 5.24 11.38 10.31
CA ASP A 123 4.33 10.88 11.33
C ASP A 123 4.16 11.85 12.51
N LEU A 124 3.01 11.76 13.16
CA LEU A 124 2.77 12.40 14.45
C LEU A 124 3.29 11.50 15.57
N TYR A 125 4.25 12.01 16.34
CA TYR A 125 4.88 11.29 17.45
C TYR A 125 4.44 11.83 18.82
N ASN A 126 4.35 10.94 19.80
CA ASN A 126 4.25 11.35 21.21
C ASN A 126 5.62 11.76 21.79
N SER A 127 5.64 12.24 23.04
CA SER A 127 6.86 12.69 23.73
C SER A 127 7.93 11.60 23.95
N SER A 128 7.58 10.34 23.75
CA SER A 128 8.47 9.19 23.86
C SER A 128 8.95 8.67 22.50
N HIS A 129 8.76 9.45 21.43
CA HIS A 129 9.10 9.05 20.06
C HIS A 129 8.40 7.75 19.65
N VAL A 130 7.11 7.64 19.96
CA VAL A 130 6.26 6.57 19.43
C VAL A 130 5.23 7.20 18.51
N SER A 131 5.15 6.71 17.27
CA SER A 131 4.18 7.16 16.28
C SER A 131 2.77 6.90 16.79
N LEU A 132 1.86 7.81 16.44
CA LEU A 132 0.43 7.68 16.67
C LEU A 132 -0.28 7.06 15.47
N ASP A 133 0.48 6.46 14.54
CA ASP A 133 0.00 5.84 13.30
C ASP A 133 -0.84 6.79 12.44
N VAL A 134 -0.53 8.09 12.49
CA VAL A 134 -1.18 9.14 11.70
C VAL A 134 -0.14 10.16 11.20
N ILE A 135 -0.38 10.72 10.03
CA ILE A 135 0.44 11.81 9.46
C ILE A 135 0.28 13.08 10.31
N ASP A 136 1.39 13.77 10.59
CA ASP A 136 1.43 15.14 11.10
C ASP A 136 1.37 16.13 9.91
N PRO A 137 0.23 16.83 9.70
CA PRO A 137 0.09 17.75 8.57
C PRO A 137 1.09 18.91 8.59
N SER A 138 1.69 19.22 9.74
CA SER A 138 2.71 20.27 9.86
C SER A 138 4.08 19.86 9.33
N LYS A 139 4.30 18.57 9.08
CA LYS A 139 5.54 18.01 8.49
C LYS A 139 5.48 17.93 6.97
N LEU A 140 4.29 17.99 6.40
CA LEU A 140 4.10 17.88 4.96
C LEU A 140 4.60 19.14 4.25
N PRO A 141 5.26 19.00 3.08
CA PRO A 141 5.65 20.15 2.29
C PRO A 141 4.40 20.87 1.74
N PRO A 142 4.35 22.21 1.79
CA PRO A 142 3.23 22.94 1.23
C PRO A 142 3.33 23.04 -0.30
N HIS A 143 2.19 23.12 -0.96
CA HIS A 143 2.06 23.36 -2.40
C HIS A 143 0.88 24.28 -2.69
N LEU A 144 0.82 24.82 -3.92
CA LEU A 144 -0.35 25.54 -4.39
C LEU A 144 -1.36 24.55 -4.97
N ASP A 145 -2.57 24.52 -4.41
CA ASP A 145 -3.68 23.74 -4.98
C ASP A 145 -4.17 24.35 -6.30
N ALA A 146 -5.15 23.71 -6.94
CA ALA A 146 -5.73 24.19 -8.20
C ALA A 146 -6.41 25.58 -8.11
N HIS A 147 -6.67 26.08 -6.89
CA HIS A 147 -7.26 27.38 -6.61
C HIS A 147 -6.22 28.42 -6.17
N GLY A 148 -4.94 28.03 -6.08
CA GLY A 148 -3.85 28.89 -5.62
C GLY A 148 -3.76 29.03 -4.10
N ASN A 149 -4.39 28.15 -3.32
CA ASN A 149 -4.23 28.11 -1.87
C ASN A 149 -2.95 27.35 -1.51
N CYS A 150 -2.20 27.87 -0.54
CA CYS A 150 -1.06 27.16 0.03
C CYS A 150 -1.53 26.11 1.02
N VAL A 151 -1.42 24.83 0.67
CA VAL A 151 -1.93 23.70 1.47
C VAL A 151 -0.88 22.59 1.60
N PRO A 152 -0.92 21.80 2.69
CA PRO A 152 -0.07 20.61 2.83
C PRO A 152 -0.28 19.63 1.67
N LEU A 153 0.81 19.11 1.10
CA LEU A 153 0.75 18.03 0.11
C LEU A 153 0.76 16.66 0.82
N TYR A 154 -0.39 16.00 0.84
CA TYR A 154 -0.50 14.62 1.35
C TYR A 154 0.03 13.60 0.34
N PRO A 155 0.52 12.42 0.78
CA PRO A 155 0.99 11.35 -0.11
C PRO A 155 -0.03 10.96 -1.19
N HIS A 156 -1.31 10.79 -0.82
CA HIS A 156 -2.37 10.44 -1.77
C HIS A 156 -2.62 11.53 -2.81
N SER A 157 -2.47 12.80 -2.42
CA SER A 157 -2.69 13.99 -3.29
C SER A 157 -1.56 14.18 -4.30
N ALA A 158 -0.39 13.58 -4.07
CA ALA A 158 0.74 13.65 -5.00
C ALA A 158 0.57 12.72 -6.22
N LEU A 159 -0.39 11.78 -6.17
CA LEU A 159 -0.68 10.90 -7.28
C LEU A 159 -1.42 11.62 -8.42
N ARG A 160 -1.09 11.21 -9.65
CA ARG A 160 -1.70 11.74 -10.88
C ARG A 160 -2.74 10.81 -11.51
N THR A 161 -2.91 9.62 -10.93
CA THR A 161 -3.82 8.58 -11.40
C THR A 161 -4.58 8.01 -10.23
N ASN A 162 -5.77 7.49 -10.50
CA ASN A 162 -6.55 6.79 -9.51
C ASN A 162 -5.94 5.44 -9.11
N THR A 163 -6.26 4.99 -7.90
CA THR A 163 -5.91 3.63 -7.44
C THR A 163 -7.04 2.64 -7.70
N ILE A 164 -6.75 1.35 -7.68
CA ILE A 164 -7.75 0.27 -7.76
C ILE A 164 -8.78 0.40 -6.65
N PHE A 165 -8.40 0.93 -5.49
CA PHE A 165 -9.30 1.15 -4.36
C PHE A 165 -10.36 2.21 -4.69
N GLU A 166 -9.97 3.34 -5.31
CA GLU A 166 -10.91 4.34 -5.79
C GLU A 166 -11.85 3.80 -6.87
N VAL A 167 -11.34 2.95 -7.79
CA VAL A 167 -12.17 2.29 -8.82
C VAL A 167 -13.23 1.39 -8.18
N VAL A 168 -12.83 0.59 -7.18
CA VAL A 168 -13.74 -0.31 -6.46
C VAL A 168 -14.77 0.46 -5.66
N LYS A 169 -14.37 1.52 -4.97
CA LYS A 169 -15.30 2.39 -4.24
C LYS A 169 -16.29 3.10 -5.17
N ALA A 170 -15.85 3.57 -6.33
CA ALA A 170 -16.75 4.15 -7.32
C ALA A 170 -17.79 3.14 -7.83
N ALA A 171 -17.50 1.84 -7.78
CA ALA A 171 -18.43 0.76 -8.08
C ALA A 171 -19.28 0.31 -6.87
N GLY A 172 -19.17 0.99 -5.72
CA GLY A 172 -19.90 0.68 -4.49
C GLY A 172 -19.29 -0.41 -3.63
N GLY A 173 -18.06 -0.84 -3.92
CA GLY A 173 -17.32 -1.81 -3.11
C GLY A 173 -16.64 -1.17 -1.89
N HIS A 174 -16.50 -1.95 -0.83
CA HIS A 174 -15.70 -1.60 0.35
C HIS A 174 -14.24 -2.01 0.15
N THR A 175 -13.30 -1.28 0.75
CA THR A 175 -11.85 -1.45 0.54
C THR A 175 -11.06 -1.35 1.84
N ALA A 176 -9.97 -2.11 1.96
CA ALA A 176 -9.08 -2.05 3.11
C ALA A 176 -7.60 -2.23 2.68
N TRP A 177 -6.66 -1.75 3.49
CA TRP A 177 -5.24 -1.96 3.23
C TRP A 177 -4.44 -1.85 4.53
N ALA A 178 -3.43 -2.71 4.70
CA ALA A 178 -2.50 -2.61 5.82
C ALA A 178 -1.03 -2.47 5.36
N ASP A 179 -0.32 -1.47 5.89
CA ASP A 179 1.07 -1.18 5.51
C ASP A 179 1.93 -0.75 6.70
N LYS A 180 3.21 -0.49 6.47
CA LYS A 180 4.23 -0.37 7.53
C LYS A 180 4.35 1.02 8.16
N HIS A 181 3.72 2.07 7.63
CA HIS A 181 3.62 3.39 8.26
C HIS A 181 2.62 4.33 7.54
N PRO A 182 2.19 5.45 8.16
CA PRO A 182 1.15 6.36 7.66
C PRO A 182 1.37 6.99 6.29
N ALA A 183 2.59 7.13 5.78
CA ALA A 183 2.80 7.70 4.44
C ALA A 183 2.21 6.84 3.32
N TYR A 184 1.94 5.55 3.60
CA TYR A 184 1.15 4.68 2.73
C TYR A 184 -0.32 5.07 2.59
N ASP A 185 -0.77 6.15 3.25
CA ASP A 185 -1.94 6.96 2.85
C ASP A 185 -2.01 7.17 1.33
N LEU A 186 -0.87 7.19 0.64
CA LEU A 186 -0.70 7.04 -0.80
C LEU A 186 -1.78 6.14 -1.49
N VAL A 187 -2.14 4.99 -0.91
CA VAL A 187 -3.07 4.04 -1.54
C VAL A 187 -4.51 4.55 -1.61
N ASN A 188 -4.86 5.58 -0.83
CA ASN A 188 -6.13 6.28 -0.92
C ASN A 188 -6.36 6.96 -2.27
N GLY A 189 -5.30 7.20 -3.05
CA GLY A 189 -5.40 7.86 -4.34
C GLY A 189 -5.78 9.34 -4.25
N PRO A 190 -5.84 10.06 -5.38
CA PRO A 190 -6.03 11.51 -5.39
C PRO A 190 -7.29 12.01 -4.66
N SER A 191 -8.33 11.18 -4.50
CA SER A 191 -9.51 11.56 -3.71
C SER A 191 -9.27 11.61 -2.20
N GLY A 192 -8.20 10.99 -1.69
CA GLY A 192 -7.94 10.82 -0.25
C GLY A 192 -8.92 9.88 0.45
N THR A 193 -9.76 9.16 -0.31
CA THR A 193 -10.81 8.32 0.24
C THR A 193 -10.85 6.93 -0.36
N GLY A 194 -9.85 6.52 -1.13
CA GLY A 194 -9.82 5.24 -1.82
C GLY A 194 -9.93 4.03 -0.90
N VAL A 195 -9.38 4.08 0.30
CA VAL A 195 -9.40 2.98 1.29
C VAL A 195 -10.34 3.34 2.46
N ASP A 196 -11.28 2.46 2.79
CA ASP A 196 -12.22 2.69 3.91
C ASP A 196 -11.67 2.26 5.27
N ASP A 197 -10.74 1.31 5.28
CA ASP A 197 -10.05 0.81 6.47
C ASP A 197 -8.54 0.70 6.18
N LEU A 198 -7.82 1.79 6.46
CA LEU A 198 -6.38 1.88 6.29
C LEU A 198 -5.70 1.65 7.65
N TYR A 199 -4.87 0.63 7.75
CA TYR A 199 -4.14 0.29 8.98
C TYR A 199 -2.63 0.36 8.75
N THR A 200 -1.98 1.35 9.35
CA THR A 200 -0.57 1.67 9.09
C THR A 200 0.27 1.69 10.36
N PRO A 201 0.42 0.55 11.07
CA PRO A 201 1.23 0.51 12.28
C PRO A 201 2.69 0.79 11.98
N GLU A 202 3.20 1.91 12.50
CA GLU A 202 4.59 2.35 12.28
C GLU A 202 5.58 1.27 12.72
N ILE A 203 6.53 1.01 11.84
CA ILE A 203 7.61 0.04 12.03
C ILE A 203 8.92 0.70 12.48
N THR A 204 9.16 1.95 12.08
CA THR A 204 10.35 2.73 12.37
C THR A 204 9.98 4.04 13.04
N ASN A 205 10.17 4.12 14.36
CA ASN A 205 9.85 5.35 15.09
C ASN A 205 11.06 6.30 15.08
N VAL A 206 10.94 7.48 14.45
CA VAL A 206 12.04 8.44 14.35
C VAL A 206 12.54 8.90 15.73
N GLY A 207 13.82 8.67 16.00
CA GLY A 207 14.44 8.96 17.29
C GLY A 207 14.03 8.01 18.43
N GLY A 208 13.23 7.00 18.11
CA GLY A 208 12.73 5.97 19.02
C GLY A 208 13.16 4.57 18.59
N PHE A 209 12.23 3.62 18.73
CA PHE A 209 12.47 2.22 18.40
C PHE A 209 12.28 1.95 16.90
N ASP A 210 13.27 1.31 16.29
CA ASP A 210 13.25 0.88 14.89
C ASP A 210 13.19 -0.66 14.82
N ALA A 211 12.03 -1.19 14.42
CA ALA A 211 11.83 -2.63 14.31
C ALA A 211 12.57 -3.24 13.11
N THR A 212 12.96 -2.42 12.11
CA THR A 212 13.63 -2.90 10.90
C THR A 212 15.05 -3.37 11.15
N ALA A 213 15.65 -3.03 12.29
CA ALA A 213 16.92 -3.56 12.76
C ALA A 213 16.82 -5.02 13.29
N SER A 214 15.64 -5.64 13.25
CA SER A 214 15.38 -6.98 13.80
C SER A 214 14.32 -7.74 13.02
N VAL A 215 14.70 -8.91 12.49
CA VAL A 215 13.76 -9.86 11.86
C VAL A 215 12.62 -10.21 12.82
N VAL A 216 12.91 -10.43 14.10
CA VAL A 216 11.88 -10.80 15.10
C VAL A 216 10.86 -9.67 15.27
N CYS A 217 11.32 -8.44 15.42
CA CYS A 217 10.43 -7.29 15.63
C CYS A 217 9.65 -6.95 14.36
N THR A 218 10.26 -7.13 13.19
CA THR A 218 9.59 -6.97 11.91
C THR A 218 8.49 -8.03 11.70
N VAL A 219 8.74 -9.29 12.10
CA VAL A 219 7.72 -10.34 12.12
C VAL A 219 6.57 -9.99 13.08
N GLU A 220 6.85 -9.38 14.24
CA GLU A 220 5.80 -8.91 15.15
C GLU A 220 4.95 -7.79 14.53
N ASN A 221 5.54 -6.84 13.80
CA ASN A 221 4.79 -5.83 13.03
C ASN A 221 3.92 -6.51 11.94
N ASP A 222 4.49 -7.43 11.18
CA ASP A 222 3.76 -8.19 10.15
C ASP A 222 2.58 -9.00 10.76
N GLN A 223 2.74 -9.56 11.95
CA GLN A 223 1.65 -10.24 12.66
C GLN A 223 0.48 -9.32 13.01
N LYS A 224 0.73 -8.04 13.33
CA LYS A 224 -0.34 -7.05 13.53
C LYS A 224 -1.17 -6.88 12.26
N LYS A 225 -0.50 -6.73 11.11
CA LYS A 225 -1.14 -6.59 9.80
C LYS A 225 -1.86 -7.88 9.38
N VAL A 226 -1.29 -9.07 9.62
CA VAL A 226 -2.00 -10.35 9.38
C VAL A 226 -3.28 -10.43 10.20
N LYS A 227 -3.26 -10.02 11.47
CA LYS A 227 -4.46 -9.97 12.31
C LYS A 227 -5.52 -9.03 11.75
N ALA A 228 -5.12 -7.87 11.23
CA ALA A 228 -6.03 -6.95 10.54
C ALA A 228 -6.71 -7.63 9.34
N ILE A 229 -5.94 -8.26 8.46
CA ILE A 229 -6.47 -8.98 7.29
C ILE A 229 -7.43 -10.11 7.69
N LEU A 230 -7.13 -10.85 8.76
CA LEU A 230 -8.04 -11.89 9.27
C LEU A 230 -9.36 -11.30 9.79
N ASN A 231 -9.31 -10.14 10.46
CA ASN A 231 -10.53 -9.45 10.90
C ASN A 231 -11.36 -8.99 9.69
N GLU A 232 -10.71 -8.42 8.66
CA GLU A 232 -11.36 -8.00 7.41
C GLU A 232 -12.01 -9.16 6.65
N ILE A 233 -11.37 -10.34 6.63
CA ILE A 233 -11.94 -11.59 6.09
C ILE A 233 -13.21 -12.00 6.83
N HIS A 234 -13.32 -11.65 8.12
CA HIS A 234 -14.53 -11.87 8.92
C HIS A 234 -15.56 -10.73 8.82
N GLY A 235 -15.31 -9.73 7.96
CA GLY A 235 -16.18 -8.57 7.77
C GLY A 235 -16.13 -7.54 8.90
N LEU A 236 -15.08 -7.61 9.72
CA LEU A 236 -14.77 -6.65 10.77
C LEU A 236 -13.80 -5.58 10.23
N ARG A 237 -13.59 -4.51 10.99
CA ARG A 237 -12.46 -3.59 10.77
C ARG A 237 -11.15 -4.22 11.23
N HIS A 238 -10.02 -3.64 10.86
CA HIS A 238 -8.67 -4.09 11.21
C HIS A 238 -8.49 -4.35 12.71
N ASP A 239 -9.17 -3.57 13.56
CA ASP A 239 -9.12 -3.65 15.03
C ASP A 239 -10.09 -4.70 15.63
N GLY A 240 -10.91 -5.34 14.80
CA GLY A 240 -11.91 -6.33 15.20
C GLY A 240 -13.27 -5.74 15.58
N THR A 241 -13.48 -4.43 15.44
CA THR A 241 -14.79 -3.79 15.61
C THR A 241 -15.72 -4.07 14.41
N PRO A 242 -17.04 -3.89 14.54
CA PRO A 242 -17.97 -4.13 13.44
C PRO A 242 -17.62 -3.35 12.16
N GLY A 243 -17.39 -4.08 11.06
CA GLY A 243 -17.14 -3.54 9.72
C GLY A 243 -18.37 -3.62 8.81
N PRO A 244 -18.31 -3.05 7.60
CA PRO A 244 -19.41 -3.09 6.63
C PRO A 244 -19.53 -4.44 5.88
N GLY A 245 -18.72 -5.44 6.24
CA GLY A 245 -18.58 -6.72 5.54
C GLY A 245 -17.18 -6.90 4.95
N VAL A 246 -16.95 -8.03 4.28
CA VAL A 246 -15.64 -8.35 3.70
C VAL A 246 -15.32 -7.39 2.55
N PRO A 247 -14.15 -6.73 2.53
CA PRO A 247 -13.79 -5.81 1.46
C PRO A 247 -13.78 -6.48 0.08
N ALA A 248 -14.19 -5.73 -0.95
CA ALA A 248 -14.12 -6.19 -2.34
C ALA A 248 -12.68 -6.26 -2.85
N ILE A 249 -11.82 -5.31 -2.44
CA ILE A 249 -10.37 -5.37 -2.61
C ILE A 249 -9.70 -4.98 -1.30
N PHE A 250 -8.78 -5.81 -0.84
CA PHE A 250 -7.99 -5.56 0.36
C PHE A 250 -6.64 -6.26 0.30
N GLY A 251 -5.78 -5.99 1.27
CA GLY A 251 -4.46 -6.57 1.26
C GLY A 251 -3.50 -5.94 2.25
N MET A 252 -2.28 -6.45 2.23
CA MET A 252 -1.22 -5.94 3.08
C MET A 252 0.15 -6.04 2.44
N ASN A 253 1.09 -5.27 2.99
CA ASN A 253 2.52 -5.47 2.81
C ASN A 253 3.12 -6.30 3.97
N PHE A 254 4.02 -7.24 3.65
CA PHE A 254 4.96 -7.89 4.58
C PHE A 254 6.33 -7.24 4.50
N GLN A 255 6.98 -7.02 5.64
CA GLN A 255 8.29 -6.36 5.74
C GLN A 255 9.44 -7.32 6.09
N ALA A 256 9.16 -8.46 6.74
CA ALA A 256 10.18 -9.30 7.38
C ALA A 256 11.27 -9.87 6.45
N VAL A 257 11.08 -9.86 5.14
CA VAL A 257 12.06 -10.37 4.16
C VAL A 257 13.01 -9.26 3.67
N SER A 258 12.72 -8.00 3.98
CA SER A 258 13.52 -6.84 3.58
C SER A 258 14.54 -6.39 4.65
N VAL A 259 14.62 -7.10 5.79
CA VAL A 259 15.41 -6.71 6.98
C VAL A 259 16.50 -7.71 7.33
#